data_AF-A0A560W6A7-F1
#
_entry.id   AF-A0A560W6A7-F1
#
_cell.length_a   1.000
_cell.length_b   1.000
_cell.length_c   1.000
_cell.angle_alpha   90.00
_cell.angle_beta   90.00
_cell.angle_gamma   90.00
#
_symmetry.space_group_name_H-M   'P 1'
#
loop_
_entity.id
_entity.type
_entity.pdbx_description
1 polymer ?
#
loop_
_entity_poly.entity_id
_entity_poly.type
_entity_poly.pdbx_seq_one_letter_code
_entity_poly.pdbx_strand_id
1 'polypeptide(L)'
;MQEGMPLAWVPPADVIRQLLVAGDAPARTAVLDDCRPEILASCSEALAAVTDARFSAQKTLLGECVRMTERGMFSGAQALAANVWDTLVRGLAFANPAWLTDKGWWPGYAKIGRSVPTVDVDDDATIGQFRKAAVFLPFAKTLEEFRRQRPVPEGFNRHATAHAAGALQYTAANAVIALMLAVSVLREIDDQAYPIQLHA
;
A
#
# COMPACT_ATOMS: atom_id res chain seq x y z
N MET A 1 11.29 -6.71 -2.68
CA MET A 1 10.52 -6.82 -3.94
C MET A 1 10.49 -5.44 -4.58
N GLN A 2 10.89 -5.29 -5.85
CA GLN A 2 11.14 -3.98 -6.47
C GLN A 2 9.86 -3.30 -6.96
N GLU A 3 8.78 -4.07 -7.08
CA GLU A 3 7.49 -3.69 -7.66
C GLU A 3 6.55 -2.99 -6.67
N GLY A 4 7.00 -2.75 -5.43
CA GLY A 4 6.18 -2.07 -4.41
C GLY A 4 5.06 -2.93 -3.83
N MET A 5 5.25 -4.25 -3.77
CA MET A 5 4.26 -5.18 -3.21
C MET A 5 4.45 -5.31 -1.70
N PRO A 6 3.39 -5.16 -0.88
CA PRO A 6 3.47 -5.40 0.56
C PRO A 6 3.59 -6.91 0.83
N LEU A 7 4.28 -7.25 1.92
CA LEU A 7 4.49 -8.63 2.36
C LEU A 7 4.07 -8.87 3.82
N ALA A 8 3.35 -7.92 4.43
CA ALA A 8 2.88 -7.99 5.80
C ALA A 8 1.37 -7.76 5.83
N TRP A 9 0.66 -8.53 6.66
CA TRP A 9 -0.80 -8.60 6.75
C TRP A 9 -1.49 -9.22 5.52
N VAL A 10 -1.06 -8.80 4.33
CA VAL A 10 -1.49 -9.33 3.02
C VAL A 10 -0.27 -9.31 2.10
N PRO A 11 -0.08 -10.30 1.20
CA PRO A 11 -0.91 -11.48 0.95
C PRO A 11 -0.63 -12.63 1.94
N PRO A 12 -1.38 -13.76 1.91
CA PRO A 12 -1.13 -14.88 2.81
C PRO A 12 0.22 -15.54 2.52
N ALA A 13 0.77 -16.26 3.51
CA ALA A 13 2.14 -16.79 3.47
C ALA A 13 2.45 -17.64 2.23
N ASP A 14 1.50 -18.45 1.77
CA ASP A 14 1.67 -19.29 0.57
C ASP A 14 1.85 -18.43 -0.70
N VAL A 15 1.11 -17.33 -0.81
CA VAL A 15 1.23 -16.37 -1.91
C VAL A 15 2.55 -15.60 -1.81
N ILE A 16 2.98 -15.22 -0.61
CA ILE A 16 4.31 -14.62 -0.40
C ILE A 16 5.40 -15.55 -0.93
N ARG A 17 5.36 -16.85 -0.59
CA ARG A 17 6.36 -17.81 -1.10
C ARG A 17 6.36 -17.90 -2.62
N GLN A 18 5.20 -17.91 -3.25
CA GLN A 18 5.09 -17.92 -4.72
C GLN A 18 5.68 -16.65 -5.34
N LEU A 19 5.38 -15.48 -4.78
CA LEU A 19 5.91 -14.19 -5.24
C LEU A 19 7.44 -14.08 -5.10
N LEU A 20 8.02 -14.70 -4.07
CA LEU A 20 9.46 -14.75 -3.84
C LEU A 20 10.19 -15.69 -4.81
N VAL A 21 9.54 -16.79 -5.22
CA VAL A 21 10.10 -17.75 -6.18
C VAL A 21 9.93 -17.29 -7.63
N ALA A 22 8.93 -16.45 -7.92
CA ALA A 22 8.73 -15.87 -9.23
C ALA A 22 9.96 -15.07 -9.69
N GLY A 23 10.50 -15.41 -10.87
CA GLY A 23 11.80 -14.89 -11.32
C GLY A 23 11.77 -13.42 -11.78
N ASP A 24 10.63 -12.94 -12.28
CA ASP A 24 10.49 -11.62 -12.89
C ASP A 24 9.11 -10.98 -12.64
N ALA A 25 8.92 -9.76 -13.12
CA ALA A 25 7.69 -8.99 -12.94
C ALA A 25 6.46 -9.62 -13.65
N PRO A 26 6.56 -10.16 -14.89
CA PRO A 26 5.48 -10.92 -15.50
C PRO A 26 5.08 -12.16 -14.68
N ALA A 27 6.03 -12.94 -14.19
CA ALA A 27 5.75 -14.10 -13.35
C ALA A 27 5.07 -13.69 -12.03
N ARG A 28 5.50 -12.61 -11.39
CA ARG A 28 4.82 -12.07 -10.20
C ARG A 28 3.41 -11.58 -10.50
N THR A 29 3.19 -11.00 -11.68
CA THR A 29 1.85 -10.59 -12.13
C THR A 29 0.94 -11.79 -12.32
N ALA A 30 1.44 -12.88 -12.91
CA ALA A 30 0.69 -14.13 -13.02
C ALA A 30 0.31 -14.68 -11.63
N VAL A 31 1.23 -14.68 -10.67
CA VAL A 31 0.92 -15.08 -9.27
C VAL A 31 -0.18 -14.22 -8.67
N LEU A 32 -0.17 -12.90 -8.88
CA LEU A 32 -1.25 -12.01 -8.40
C LEU A 32 -2.61 -12.33 -9.02
N ASP A 33 -2.61 -12.69 -10.31
CA ASP A 33 -3.84 -12.99 -11.03
C ASP A 33 -4.39 -14.37 -10.63
N ASP A 34 -3.52 -15.37 -10.49
CA ASP A 34 -3.87 -16.75 -10.12
C ASP A 34 -4.32 -16.84 -8.66
N CYS A 35 -3.62 -16.13 -7.75
CA CYS A 35 -3.92 -16.13 -6.32
C CYS A 35 -4.89 -15.01 -5.89
N ARG A 36 -5.57 -14.35 -6.84
CA ARG A 36 -6.43 -13.20 -6.55
C ARG A 36 -7.51 -13.51 -5.51
N PRO A 37 -8.25 -14.64 -5.58
CA PRO A 37 -9.26 -14.98 -4.57
C PRO A 37 -8.67 -15.04 -3.15
N GLU A 38 -7.51 -15.68 -2.97
CA GLU A 38 -6.81 -15.83 -1.70
C GLU A 38 -6.32 -14.48 -1.16
N ILE A 39 -5.82 -13.61 -2.06
CA ILE A 39 -5.42 -12.25 -1.70
C ILE A 39 -6.63 -11.44 -1.22
N LEU A 40 -7.77 -11.52 -1.89
CA LEU A 40 -8.98 -10.78 -1.52
C LEU A 40 -9.60 -11.28 -0.20
N ALA A 41 -9.56 -12.59 0.04
CA ALA A 41 -9.93 -13.17 1.32
C ALA A 41 -9.04 -12.65 2.45
N SER A 42 -7.72 -12.67 2.25
CA SER A 42 -6.74 -12.13 3.20
C SER A 42 -6.92 -10.63 3.46
N CYS A 43 -7.22 -9.84 2.42
CA CYS A 43 -7.59 -8.43 2.58
C CYS A 43 -8.83 -8.27 3.48
N SER A 44 -9.86 -9.08 3.27
CA SER A 44 -11.10 -9.02 4.04
C SER A 44 -10.88 -9.39 5.50
N GLU A 45 -10.08 -10.42 5.76
CA GLU A 45 -9.69 -10.84 7.12
C GLU A 45 -8.87 -9.75 7.83
N ALA A 46 -7.89 -9.16 7.16
CA ALA A 46 -7.09 -8.07 7.70
C ALA A 46 -7.95 -6.84 8.03
N LEU A 47 -8.91 -6.49 7.16
CA LEU A 47 -9.88 -5.42 7.43
C LEU A 47 -10.81 -5.76 8.60
N ALA A 48 -11.27 -7.01 8.70
CA ALA A 48 -12.10 -7.46 9.81
C ALA A 48 -11.38 -7.33 11.15
N ALA A 49 -10.07 -7.61 11.18
CA ALA A 49 -9.24 -7.49 12.37
C ALA A 49 -8.97 -6.05 12.83
N VAL A 50 -9.17 -5.03 11.97
CA VAL A 50 -9.06 -3.62 12.39
C VAL A 50 -10.16 -3.29 13.42
N THR A 51 -9.73 -2.90 14.62
CA THR A 51 -10.62 -2.71 15.78
C THR A 51 -10.86 -1.26 16.16
N ASP A 52 -9.94 -0.35 15.83
CA ASP A 52 -10.08 1.06 16.17
C ASP A 52 -11.18 1.73 15.35
N ALA A 53 -12.20 2.26 16.05
CA ALA A 53 -13.36 2.89 15.45
C ALA A 53 -13.01 4.12 14.59
N ARG A 54 -11.86 4.76 14.81
CA ARG A 54 -11.37 5.89 13.99
C ARG A 54 -11.17 5.50 12.52
N PHE A 55 -11.01 4.21 12.23
CA PHE A 55 -10.81 3.68 10.87
C PHE A 55 -12.08 3.20 10.18
N SER A 56 -13.27 3.42 10.77
CA SER A 56 -14.55 2.98 10.21
C SER A 56 -14.75 3.37 8.74
N ALA A 57 -14.45 4.63 8.39
CA ALA A 57 -14.60 5.13 7.03
C ALA A 57 -13.62 4.43 6.07
N GLN A 58 -12.34 4.37 6.42
CA GLN A 58 -11.30 3.74 5.60
C GLN A 58 -11.55 2.24 5.43
N LYS A 59 -11.98 1.54 6.48
CA LYS A 59 -12.38 0.12 6.44
C LYS A 59 -13.56 -0.11 5.49
N THR A 60 -14.55 0.78 5.52
CA THR A 60 -15.71 0.71 4.62
C THR A 60 -15.30 0.86 3.16
N LEU A 61 -14.50 1.89 2.86
CA LEU A 61 -14.01 2.15 1.49
C LEU A 61 -13.10 1.02 0.97
N LEU A 62 -12.22 0.46 1.80
CA LEU A 62 -11.40 -0.68 1.38
C LEU A 62 -12.21 -1.96 1.22
N GLY A 63 -13.27 -2.15 2.00
CA GLY A 63 -14.24 -3.21 1.78
C GLY A 63 -14.99 -3.06 0.45
N GLU A 64 -15.27 -1.83 0.01
CA GLU A 64 -15.77 -1.57 -1.35
C GLU A 64 -14.74 -1.94 -2.42
N CYS A 65 -13.46 -1.59 -2.22
CA CYS A 65 -12.39 -1.98 -3.14
C CYS A 65 -12.27 -3.50 -3.30
N VAL A 66 -12.44 -4.27 -2.22
CA VAL A 66 -12.50 -5.75 -2.30
C VAL A 66 -13.63 -6.18 -3.24
N ARG A 67 -14.86 -5.72 -2.99
CA ARG A 67 -16.04 -6.06 -3.82
C ARG A 67 -15.91 -5.59 -5.27
N MET A 68 -15.27 -4.45 -5.49
CA MET A 68 -14.96 -3.95 -6.83
C MET A 68 -14.01 -4.90 -7.55
N THR A 69 -12.92 -5.30 -6.89
CA THR A 69 -11.93 -6.24 -7.46
C THR A 69 -12.54 -7.61 -7.76
N GLU A 70 -13.38 -8.15 -6.86
CA GLU A 70 -14.12 -9.41 -7.06
C GLU A 70 -14.99 -9.38 -8.33
N ARG A 71 -15.54 -8.21 -8.66
CA ARG A 71 -16.42 -8.00 -9.82
C ARG A 71 -15.69 -7.49 -11.06
N GLY A 72 -14.35 -7.48 -11.05
CA GLY A 72 -13.53 -7.00 -12.16
C GLY A 72 -13.55 -5.48 -12.37
N MET A 73 -14.06 -4.70 -11.40
CA MET A 73 -14.08 -3.23 -11.43
C MET A 73 -12.73 -2.65 -10.98
N PHE A 74 -11.63 -3.11 -11.58
CA PHE A 74 -10.26 -2.82 -11.18
C PHE A 74 -9.94 -1.34 -11.16
N SER A 75 -10.43 -0.59 -12.15
CA SER A 75 -10.15 0.85 -12.25
C SER A 75 -10.71 1.64 -11.06
N GLY A 76 -11.93 1.31 -10.64
CA GLY A 76 -12.56 1.91 -9.46
C GLY A 76 -11.83 1.51 -8.19
N ALA A 77 -11.50 0.21 -8.04
CA ALA A 77 -10.78 -0.31 -6.91
C ALA A 77 -9.40 0.37 -6.73
N GLN A 78 -8.63 0.53 -7.82
CA GLN A 78 -7.32 1.18 -7.77
C GLN A 78 -7.43 2.64 -7.35
N ALA A 79 -8.32 3.41 -7.98
CA ALA A 79 -8.48 4.82 -7.68
C ALA A 79 -8.87 5.04 -6.22
N LEU A 80 -9.83 4.25 -5.71
CA LEU A 80 -10.29 4.35 -4.34
C LEU A 80 -9.22 3.89 -3.35
N ALA A 81 -8.58 2.74 -3.57
CA ALA A 81 -7.53 2.22 -2.70
C ALA A 81 -6.32 3.17 -2.63
N ALA A 82 -5.91 3.75 -3.76
CA ALA A 82 -4.82 4.73 -3.79
C ALA A 82 -5.13 5.97 -2.95
N ASN A 83 -6.36 6.48 -3.00
CA ASN A 83 -6.79 7.63 -2.20
C ASN A 83 -6.90 7.31 -0.71
N VAL A 84 -7.37 6.11 -0.35
CA VAL A 84 -7.40 5.68 1.06
C VAL A 84 -5.97 5.53 1.59
N TRP A 85 -5.08 4.89 0.83
CA TRP A 85 -3.66 4.79 1.17
C TRP A 85 -3.04 6.18 1.38
N ASP A 86 -3.31 7.12 0.47
CA ASP A 86 -2.81 8.49 0.56
C ASP A 86 -3.26 9.21 1.84
N THR A 87 -4.55 9.02 2.19
CA THR A 87 -5.16 9.53 3.42
C THR A 87 -4.45 9.00 4.67
N LEU A 88 -4.16 7.70 4.71
CA LEU A 88 -3.46 7.06 5.84
C LEU A 88 -2.03 7.58 5.98
N VAL A 89 -1.29 7.69 4.87
CA VAL A 89 0.09 8.21 4.88
C VAL A 89 0.15 9.67 5.30
N ARG A 90 -0.79 10.50 4.84
CA ARG A 90 -0.94 11.88 5.30
C ARG A 90 -1.22 11.94 6.79
N GLY A 91 -2.16 11.12 7.27
CA GLY A 91 -2.50 11.09 8.69
C GLY A 91 -1.32 10.69 9.58
N LEU A 92 -0.52 9.70 9.14
CA LEU A 92 0.73 9.34 9.81
C LEU A 92 1.69 10.53 9.86
N ALA A 93 1.91 11.21 8.73
CA ALA A 93 2.82 12.35 8.70
C ALA A 93 2.38 13.50 9.61
N PHE A 94 1.09 13.84 9.62
CA PHE A 94 0.58 14.92 10.47
C PHE A 94 0.61 14.60 11.96
N ALA A 95 0.52 13.32 12.34
CA ALA A 95 0.72 12.88 13.72
C ALA A 95 2.20 12.81 14.14
N ASN A 96 3.14 12.95 13.20
CA ASN A 96 4.58 12.86 13.43
C ASN A 96 5.27 14.17 13.01
N PRO A 97 5.41 15.17 13.89
CA PRO A 97 5.97 16.48 13.55
C PRO A 97 7.36 16.43 12.89
N ALA A 98 8.18 15.42 13.23
CA ALA A 98 9.48 15.18 12.60
C ALA A 98 9.39 14.93 11.08
N TRP A 99 8.22 14.51 10.58
CA TRP A 99 7.98 14.27 9.16
C TRP A 99 7.46 15.50 8.44
N LEU A 100 7.18 16.61 9.14
CA LEU A 100 6.70 17.85 8.56
C LEU A 100 7.85 18.83 8.27
N THR A 101 7.53 19.95 7.64
CA THR A 101 8.46 21.10 7.60
C THR A 101 8.56 21.77 8.98
N ASP A 102 9.57 22.60 9.22
CA ASP A 102 9.75 23.29 10.52
C ASP A 102 8.55 24.19 10.88
N LYS A 103 7.74 24.59 9.89
CA LYS A 103 6.49 25.34 10.06
C LYS A 103 5.26 24.46 10.27
N GLY A 104 5.43 23.15 10.40
CA GLY A 104 4.33 22.17 10.53
C GLY A 104 3.55 21.90 9.24
N TRP A 105 4.04 22.35 8.08
CA TRP A 105 3.37 22.13 6.79
C TRP A 105 3.77 20.82 6.13
N TRP A 106 2.88 20.30 5.28
CA TRP A 106 3.12 19.14 4.42
C TRP A 106 4.35 19.36 3.52
N PRO A 107 5.39 18.52 3.62
CA PRO A 107 6.65 18.74 2.90
C PRO A 107 6.69 18.12 1.50
N GLY A 108 5.59 17.50 1.05
CA GLY A 108 5.58 16.66 -0.15
C GLY A 108 6.06 15.23 0.12
N TYR A 109 5.63 14.31 -0.73
CA TYR A 109 5.90 12.89 -0.57
C TYR A 109 7.37 12.49 -0.69
N ALA A 110 8.17 13.26 -1.42
CA ALA A 110 9.60 13.00 -1.53
C ALA A 110 10.31 13.09 -0.17
N LYS A 111 9.89 14.00 0.72
CA LYS A 111 10.43 14.05 2.09
C LYS A 111 9.88 12.89 2.92
N ILE A 112 8.58 12.60 2.82
CA ILE A 112 7.96 11.47 3.52
C ILE A 112 8.69 10.16 3.21
N GLY A 113 8.98 9.87 1.94
CA GLY A 113 9.71 8.66 1.56
C GLY A 113 11.10 8.52 2.16
N ARG A 114 11.76 9.64 2.50
CA ARG A 114 13.04 9.64 3.23
C ARG A 114 12.88 9.53 4.73
N SER A 115 11.71 9.87 5.27
CA SER A 115 11.39 9.85 6.69
C SER A 115 10.75 8.53 7.14
N VAL A 116 10.25 7.73 6.19
CA VAL A 116 9.79 6.37 6.45
C VAL A 116 10.95 5.55 7.03
N PRO A 117 10.77 4.87 8.17
CA PRO A 117 11.84 4.11 8.81
C PRO A 117 12.43 3.08 7.83
N THR A 118 13.69 3.26 7.47
CA THR A 118 14.48 2.20 6.84
C THR A 118 14.85 1.21 7.94
N VAL A 119 14.32 -0.01 7.85
CA VAL A 119 14.79 -1.09 8.69
C VAL A 119 16.00 -1.67 7.99
N ASP A 120 17.19 -1.48 8.56
CA ASP A 120 18.33 -2.33 8.21
C ASP A 120 18.00 -3.71 8.76
N VAL A 121 17.56 -4.58 7.84
CA VAL A 121 17.28 -5.97 8.14
C VAL A 121 18.60 -6.71 8.05
N ASP A 122 19.33 -6.76 9.17
CA ASP A 122 20.45 -7.68 9.35
C ASP A 122 19.98 -9.00 9.97
N ASP A 123 20.91 -9.92 10.19
CA ASP A 123 20.61 -11.26 10.72
C ASP A 123 20.01 -11.22 12.15
N ASP A 124 20.11 -10.10 12.88
CA ASP A 124 19.64 -9.92 14.26
C ASP A 124 18.29 -9.15 14.35
N ALA A 125 17.68 -8.80 13.21
CA ALA A 125 16.43 -8.05 13.20
C ALA A 125 15.29 -8.82 13.90
N THR A 126 14.57 -8.14 14.80
CA THR A 126 13.39 -8.70 15.47
C THR A 126 12.23 -8.92 14.49
N ILE A 127 11.33 -9.86 14.81
CA ILE A 127 10.10 -10.09 14.02
C ILE A 127 9.28 -8.79 13.83
N GLY A 128 9.27 -7.90 14.82
CA GLY A 128 8.63 -6.58 14.71
C GLY A 128 9.30 -5.66 13.69
N GLN A 129 10.63 -5.62 13.66
CA GLN A 129 11.40 -4.86 12.67
C GLN A 129 11.18 -5.41 11.25
N PHE A 130 11.21 -6.73 11.07
CA PHE A 130 10.90 -7.36 9.79
C PHE A 130 9.50 -7.00 9.29
N ARG A 131 8.47 -7.06 10.16
CA ARG A 131 7.10 -6.69 9.79
C ARG A 131 7.02 -5.23 9.35
N LYS A 132 7.64 -4.33 10.13
CA LYS A 132 7.70 -2.91 9.80
C LYS A 132 8.35 -2.69 8.43
N ALA A 133 9.46 -3.37 8.15
CA ALA A 133 10.10 -3.34 6.84
C ALA A 133 9.14 -3.81 5.73
N ALA A 134 8.43 -4.92 5.93
CA ALA A 134 7.51 -5.48 4.95
C ALA A 134 6.28 -4.61 4.64
N VAL A 135 5.87 -3.72 5.57
CA VAL A 135 4.82 -2.72 5.34
C VAL A 135 5.36 -1.47 4.65
N PHE A 136 6.53 -0.99 5.08
CA PHE A 136 7.03 0.33 4.69
C PHE A 136 7.99 0.32 3.51
N LEU A 137 8.70 -0.77 3.23
CA LEU A 137 9.61 -0.88 2.08
C LEU A 137 8.91 -0.57 0.74
N PRO A 138 7.65 -0.99 0.50
CA PRO A 138 6.91 -0.60 -0.70
C PRO A 138 6.74 0.91 -0.90
N PHE A 139 6.77 1.71 0.19
CA PHE A 139 6.52 3.14 0.13
C PHE A 139 7.49 3.85 -0.81
N ALA A 140 8.76 3.44 -0.85
CA ALA A 140 9.74 4.07 -1.73
C ALA A 140 9.29 4.04 -3.21
N LYS A 141 8.70 2.92 -3.65
CA LYS A 141 8.16 2.77 -5.00
C LYS A 141 6.81 3.47 -5.16
N THR A 142 5.90 3.30 -4.21
CA THR A 142 4.58 3.93 -4.24
C THR A 142 4.65 5.46 -4.18
N LEU A 143 5.66 6.01 -3.50
CA LEU A 143 5.93 7.45 -3.36
C LEU A 143 6.73 8.05 -4.50
N GLU A 144 7.21 7.25 -5.46
CA GLU A 144 7.98 7.73 -6.60
C GLU A 144 7.20 8.81 -7.36
N GLU A 145 7.84 9.96 -7.58
CA GLU A 145 7.20 11.10 -8.22
C GLU A 145 7.10 10.86 -9.73
N PHE A 146 5.88 10.69 -10.24
CA PHE A 146 5.61 10.81 -11.66
C PHE A 146 5.68 12.28 -12.12
N ARG A 147 6.46 12.55 -13.19
CA ARG A 147 6.55 13.86 -13.84
C ARG A 147 6.18 13.71 -15.30
N ARG A 148 5.48 14.69 -15.88
CA ARG A 148 4.97 14.66 -17.27
C ARG A 148 6.05 14.37 -18.33
N GLN A 149 7.31 14.72 -18.06
CA GLN A 149 8.44 14.51 -18.97
C GLN A 149 9.01 13.08 -18.92
N ARG A 150 8.54 12.23 -18.02
CA ARG A 150 8.96 10.83 -17.88
C ARG A 150 7.88 9.89 -18.44
N PRO A 151 8.26 8.68 -18.89
CA PRO A 151 7.28 7.63 -19.19
C PRO A 151 6.37 7.37 -17.99
N VAL A 152 5.11 7.07 -18.26
CA VAL A 152 4.18 6.59 -17.23
C VAL A 152 4.71 5.24 -16.71
N PRO A 153 4.84 5.03 -15.39
CA PRO A 153 5.25 3.74 -14.86
C PRO A 153 4.29 2.63 -15.28
N GLU A 154 4.77 1.40 -15.42
CA GLU A 154 3.91 0.23 -15.65
C GLU A 154 3.36 -0.33 -14.33
N GLY A 155 4.20 -0.39 -13.29
CA GLY A 155 3.77 -0.80 -11.96
C GLY A 155 2.98 0.29 -11.22
N PHE A 156 2.25 -0.12 -10.18
CA PHE A 156 1.40 0.76 -9.40
C PHE A 156 2.18 1.98 -8.87
N ASN A 157 1.69 3.17 -9.20
CA ASN A 157 2.22 4.43 -8.71
C ASN A 157 1.05 5.36 -8.35
N ARG A 158 0.95 5.81 -7.10
CA ARG A 158 -0.20 6.63 -6.68
C ARG A 158 -0.24 8.01 -7.35
N HIS A 159 0.92 8.57 -7.70
CA HIS A 159 0.99 9.87 -8.36
C HIS A 159 0.54 9.75 -9.82
N ALA A 160 0.98 8.71 -10.53
CA ALA A 160 0.52 8.41 -11.87
C ALA A 160 -0.95 7.95 -11.91
N THR A 161 -1.45 7.28 -10.86
CA THR A 161 -2.89 6.98 -10.71
C THR A 161 -3.72 8.27 -10.75
N ALA A 162 -3.29 9.34 -10.05
CA ALA A 162 -4.02 10.61 -10.04
C ALA A 162 -3.77 11.49 -11.27
N HIS A 163 -2.55 11.49 -11.84
CA HIS A 163 -2.14 12.47 -12.86
C HIS A 163 -1.88 11.89 -14.26
N ALA A 164 -1.95 10.57 -14.42
CA ALA A 164 -1.77 9.86 -15.68
C ALA A 164 -2.74 8.66 -15.79
N ALA A 165 -4.01 8.91 -15.45
CA ALA A 165 -5.05 7.90 -15.54
C ALA A 165 -5.19 7.35 -16.96
N GLY A 166 -4.93 6.05 -17.11
CA GLY A 166 -4.86 5.38 -18.40
C GLY A 166 -4.44 3.92 -18.26
N ALA A 167 -4.46 3.18 -19.38
CA ALA A 167 -4.30 1.73 -19.41
C ALA A 167 -2.99 1.20 -18.80
N LEU A 168 -1.91 2.00 -18.81
CA LEU A 168 -0.63 1.61 -18.18
C LEU A 168 -0.72 1.56 -16.65
N GLN A 169 -1.50 2.46 -16.04
CA GLN A 169 -1.65 2.49 -14.59
C GLN A 169 -2.84 1.68 -14.13
N TYR A 170 -3.96 1.73 -14.84
CA TYR A 170 -5.24 1.14 -14.43
C TYR A 170 -5.35 -0.30 -14.94
N THR A 171 -4.54 -1.19 -14.37
CA THR A 171 -4.48 -2.62 -14.67
C THR A 171 -5.05 -3.44 -13.51
N ALA A 172 -5.42 -4.70 -13.77
CA ALA A 172 -5.87 -5.61 -12.72
C ALA A 172 -4.78 -5.83 -11.65
N ALA A 173 -3.53 -5.99 -12.07
CA ALA A 173 -2.38 -6.15 -11.18
C ALA A 173 -2.17 -4.92 -10.28
N ASN A 174 -2.20 -3.72 -10.86
CA ASN A 174 -2.01 -2.48 -10.09
C ASN A 174 -3.16 -2.22 -9.12
N ALA A 175 -4.40 -2.59 -9.48
CA ALA A 175 -5.54 -2.52 -8.57
C ALA A 175 -5.37 -3.43 -7.36
N VAL A 176 -4.93 -4.67 -7.57
CA VAL A 176 -4.65 -5.62 -6.47
C VAL A 176 -3.51 -5.10 -5.59
N ILE A 177 -2.41 -4.61 -6.18
CA ILE A 177 -1.28 -4.03 -5.42
C ILE A 177 -1.73 -2.82 -4.60
N ALA A 178 -2.50 -1.90 -5.18
CA ALA A 178 -3.02 -0.72 -4.49
C ALA A 178 -3.89 -1.10 -3.29
N LEU A 179 -4.78 -2.09 -3.46
CA LEU A 179 -5.64 -2.61 -2.40
C LEU A 179 -4.81 -3.26 -1.29
N MET A 180 -3.90 -4.17 -1.62
CA MET A 180 -3.03 -4.81 -0.62
C MET A 180 -2.24 -3.78 0.17
N LEU A 181 -1.69 -2.75 -0.49
CA LEU A 181 -0.94 -1.68 0.18
C LEU A 181 -1.80 -0.91 1.16
N ALA A 182 -2.99 -0.49 0.75
CA ALA A 182 -3.90 0.27 1.60
C ALA A 182 -4.35 -0.54 2.82
N VAL A 183 -4.69 -1.82 2.63
CA VAL A 183 -5.08 -2.73 3.72
C VAL A 183 -3.92 -2.98 4.67
N SER A 184 -2.71 -3.26 4.14
CA SER A 184 -1.53 -3.54 4.96
C SER A 184 -1.13 -2.35 5.83
N VAL A 185 -1.17 -1.14 5.26
CA VAL A 185 -0.91 0.09 6.01
C VAL A 185 -1.97 0.33 7.08
N LEU A 186 -3.25 0.18 6.73
CA LEU A 186 -4.34 0.36 7.71
C LEU A 186 -4.20 -0.62 8.88
N ARG A 187 -3.96 -1.90 8.58
CA ARG A 187 -3.83 -2.96 9.58
C ARG A 187 -2.61 -2.72 10.47
N GLU A 188 -1.48 -2.32 9.90
CA GLU A 188 -0.27 -2.02 10.67
C GLU A 188 -0.48 -0.84 11.63
N ILE A 189 -1.15 0.24 11.17
CA ILE A 189 -1.43 1.41 12.01
C ILE A 189 -2.31 1.01 13.21
N ASP A 190 -3.36 0.23 12.97
CA ASP A 190 -4.25 -0.29 14.02
C ASP A 190 -3.50 -1.20 15.00
N ASP A 191 -2.78 -2.19 14.48
CA ASP A 191 -2.10 -3.23 15.27
C ASP A 191 -1.00 -2.67 16.16
N GLN A 192 -0.22 -1.71 15.65
CA GLN A 192 0.85 -1.06 16.39
C GLN A 192 0.39 0.21 17.15
N ALA A 193 -0.91 0.52 17.08
CA ALA A 193 -1.49 1.74 17.65
C ALA A 193 -0.72 3.01 17.28
N TYR A 194 -0.29 3.12 16.00
CA TYR A 194 0.49 4.27 15.58
C TYR A 194 -0.30 5.58 15.73
N PRO A 195 0.34 6.67 16.20
CA PRO A 195 -0.26 7.98 16.20
C PRO A 195 -0.69 8.36 14.78
N ILE A 196 -1.95 8.77 14.62
CA ILE A 196 -2.51 9.17 13.33
C ILE A 196 -3.48 10.35 13.50
N GLN A 197 -3.43 11.28 12.55
CA GLN A 197 -4.32 12.43 12.48
C GLN A 197 -5.10 12.41 11.15
N LEU A 198 -6.24 11.73 11.14
CA LEU A 198 -7.16 11.73 9.99
C LEU A 198 -7.97 13.04 9.96
N HIS A 199 -8.23 13.56 8.76
CA HIS A 199 -9.27 14.58 8.60
C HIS A 199 -10.63 13.88 8.72
N ALA A 200 -11.48 14.39 9.62
CA ALA A 200 -12.84 13.91 9.83
C ALA A 200 -13.73 14.18 8.61
#